data_AF-A0A7C1KYA7-F1
#
_entry.id   AF-A0A7C1KYA7-F1
#
_cell.length_a   1.000
_cell.length_b   1.000
_cell.length_c   1.000
_cell.angle_alpha   90.00
_cell.angle_beta   90.00
_cell.angle_gamma   90.00
#
_symmetry.space_group_name_H-M   'P 1'
#
loop_
_entity.id
_entity.type
_entity.pdbx_description
1 polymer ?
#
loop_
_entity_poly.entity_id
_entity_poly.type
_entity_poly.pdbx_seq_one_letter_code
_entity_poly.pdbx_strand_id
1 'polypeptide(L)'
;MGKIANVAIVAMIVLALISAGTVFAEETKPLETSDHTGNCMDRSGKGWALLAGSGKITFRGKGLVVVLGDNAQIETEGDGTVRRITPEMTVYRGKGKISVRGEKLAVYIRGEGHLRACGRGFVDLGGRGLSPLAAADLGEVDKI
;
A
#
# COMPACT_ATOMS: atom_id res chain seq x y z
N MET A 1 -25.24 -4.83 -9.44
CA MET A 1 -24.14 -5.27 -10.33
C MET A 1 -22.84 -4.45 -10.19
N GLY A 2 -22.61 -3.69 -9.09
CA GLY A 2 -21.53 -2.69 -9.03
C GLY A 2 -20.20 -3.08 -8.35
N LYS A 3 -20.09 -4.26 -7.73
CA LYS A 3 -18.87 -4.64 -6.97
C LYS A 3 -17.73 -5.16 -7.84
N ILE A 4 -18.05 -5.88 -8.92
CA ILE A 4 -17.07 -6.51 -9.82
C ILE A 4 -16.50 -5.47 -10.79
N ALA A 5 -17.33 -4.51 -11.24
CA ALA A 5 -16.90 -3.44 -12.14
C ALA A 5 -15.81 -2.54 -11.50
N ASN A 6 -15.98 -2.14 -10.24
CA ASN A 6 -15.00 -1.28 -9.57
C ASN A 6 -13.67 -2.01 -9.35
N VAL A 7 -13.70 -3.30 -9.00
CA VAL A 7 -12.49 -4.12 -8.86
C VAL A 7 -11.80 -4.33 -10.21
N ALA A 8 -12.55 -4.56 -11.28
CA ALA A 8 -12.00 -4.70 -12.64
C ALA A 8 -11.37 -3.40 -13.17
N ILE A 9 -11.98 -2.25 -12.87
CA ILE A 9 -11.44 -0.93 -13.22
C ILE A 9 -10.17 -0.63 -12.42
N VAL A 10 -10.16 -0.92 -11.11
CA VAL A 10 -8.96 -0.83 -10.25
C VAL A 10 -7.86 -1.73 -10.80
N ALA A 11 -8.18 -2.98 -11.12
CA ALA A 11 -7.23 -3.93 -11.69
C ALA A 11 -6.68 -3.44 -13.04
N MET A 12 -7.51 -2.87 -13.91
CA MET A 12 -7.07 -2.32 -15.20
C MET A 12 -6.17 -1.09 -15.05
N ILE A 13 -6.51 -0.16 -14.15
CA ILE A 13 -5.71 1.05 -13.90
C ILE A 13 -4.37 0.66 -13.24
N VAL A 14 -4.40 -0.28 -12.29
CA VAL A 14 -3.20 -0.81 -11.66
C VAL A 14 -2.37 -1.62 -12.65
N LEU A 15 -2.97 -2.44 -13.52
CA LEU A 15 -2.27 -3.14 -14.62
C LEU A 15 -1.60 -2.15 -15.58
N ALA A 16 -2.29 -1.08 -15.96
CA ALA A 16 -1.72 -0.04 -16.81
C ALA A 16 -0.52 0.64 -16.12
N LEU A 17 -0.59 0.89 -14.81
CA LEU A 17 0.52 1.46 -14.03
C LEU A 17 1.68 0.46 -13.83
N ILE A 18 1.39 -0.85 -13.72
CA ILE A 18 2.39 -1.93 -13.64
C ILE A 18 3.07 -2.13 -14.99
N SER A 19 2.38 -2.04 -16.13
CA SER A 19 2.99 -2.22 -17.46
C SER A 19 4.07 -1.20 -17.81
N ALA A 20 4.13 -0.06 -17.11
CA ALA A 20 5.20 0.93 -17.23
C ALA A 20 6.39 0.68 -16.29
N GLY A 21 6.37 -0.38 -15.47
CA GLY A 21 7.43 -0.77 -14.56
C GLY A 21 7.82 -2.22 -14.74
N THR A 22 9.01 -2.44 -15.28
CA THR A 22 9.66 -3.75 -15.45
C THR A 22 9.38 -4.73 -14.32
N VAL A 23 8.96 -5.92 -14.75
CA VAL A 23 8.71 -7.16 -14.02
C VAL A 23 9.84 -7.48 -13.04
N PHE A 24 9.52 -7.44 -11.75
CA PHE A 24 10.13 -8.32 -10.75
C PHE A 24 8.97 -8.98 -10.01
N ALA A 25 8.71 -10.23 -10.37
CA ALA A 25 7.80 -11.11 -9.66
C ALA A 25 8.43 -11.42 -8.30
N GLU A 26 7.77 -11.02 -7.21
CA GLU A 26 8.17 -11.41 -5.87
C GLU A 26 6.89 -11.58 -5.04
N GLU A 27 6.79 -12.77 -4.43
CA GLU A 27 5.72 -13.34 -3.60
C GLU A 27 4.39 -12.56 -3.44
N THR A 28 3.37 -13.00 -4.17
CA THR A 28 1.96 -12.77 -3.81
C THR A 28 1.63 -13.59 -2.57
N LYS A 29 1.80 -13.01 -1.37
CA LYS A 29 1.27 -13.60 -0.13
C LYS A 29 -0.14 -13.06 0.10
N PRO A 30 -1.20 -13.88 0.01
CA PRO A 30 -2.49 -13.45 0.54
C PRO A 30 -2.28 -13.08 2.01
N LEU A 31 -2.82 -11.95 2.44
CA LEU A 31 -3.10 -11.77 3.86
C LEU A 31 -4.10 -12.86 4.22
N GLU A 32 -3.61 -14.01 4.69
CA GLU A 32 -4.45 -14.94 5.42
C GLU A 32 -5.09 -14.11 6.53
N THR A 33 -6.42 -14.16 6.54
CA THR A 33 -7.29 -13.69 7.60
C THR A 33 -6.86 -14.37 8.90
N SER A 34 -5.85 -13.82 9.56
CA SER A 34 -5.67 -13.99 10.99
C SER A 34 -6.69 -13.07 11.63
N ASP A 35 -7.75 -13.69 12.11
CA ASP A 35 -8.85 -13.09 12.87
C ASP A 35 -8.31 -12.51 14.18
N HIS A 36 -7.66 -11.36 14.08
CA HIS A 36 -7.17 -10.59 15.21
C HIS A 36 -7.63 -9.15 15.05
N THR A 37 -8.68 -8.84 15.81
CA THR A 37 -9.20 -7.52 16.13
C THR A 37 -8.04 -6.61 16.60
N GLY A 38 -7.30 -5.98 15.69
CA GLY A 38 -6.21 -5.06 16.02
C GLY A 38 -4.93 -5.09 15.16
N ASN A 39 -4.79 -5.96 14.16
CA ASN A 39 -3.50 -6.12 13.47
C ASN A 39 -3.24 -5.07 12.36
N CYS A 40 -2.22 -4.24 12.61
CA CYS A 40 -1.58 -3.44 11.58
C CYS A 40 -0.47 -4.26 10.91
N MET A 41 -0.29 -4.06 9.61
CA MET A 41 0.86 -4.50 8.84
C MET A 41 1.84 -3.34 8.71
N ASP A 42 3.11 -3.59 9.02
CA ASP A 42 4.21 -2.64 8.87
C ASP A 42 5.32 -3.23 7.99
N ARG A 43 5.73 -2.50 6.95
CA ARG A 43 6.86 -2.87 6.06
C ARG A 43 7.67 -1.64 5.71
N SER A 44 8.98 -1.80 5.70
CA SER A 44 9.92 -0.79 5.19
C SER A 44 10.71 -1.34 4.03
N GLY A 45 10.88 -0.58 2.96
CA GLY A 45 11.67 -1.02 1.82
C GLY A 45 11.41 -0.24 0.56
N LYS A 46 11.93 -0.78 -0.55
CA LYS A 46 11.75 -0.29 -1.91
C LYS A 46 10.94 -1.30 -2.71
N GLY A 47 9.79 -0.87 -3.19
CA GLY A 47 8.89 -1.77 -3.90
C GLY A 47 7.57 -1.11 -4.27
N TRP A 48 6.55 -1.93 -4.39
CA TRP A 48 5.17 -1.53 -4.61
C TRP A 48 4.24 -2.25 -3.64
N ALA A 49 3.07 -1.67 -3.43
CA ALA A 49 2.00 -2.25 -2.62
C ALA A 49 0.64 -1.94 -3.26
N LEU A 50 -0.26 -2.91 -3.25
CA LEU A 50 -1.67 -2.75 -3.58
C LEU A 50 -2.49 -3.13 -2.36
N LEU A 51 -3.27 -2.21 -1.83
CA LEU A 51 -4.11 -2.40 -0.66
C LEU A 51 -5.57 -2.19 -1.04
N ALA A 52 -6.45 -3.09 -0.64
CA ALA A 52 -7.89 -2.95 -0.87
C ALA A 52 -8.68 -3.29 0.39
N GLY A 53 -9.58 -2.42 0.84
CA GLY A 53 -10.41 -2.69 2.02
C GLY A 53 -10.82 -1.44 2.79
N SER A 54 -11.07 -1.62 4.08
CA SER A 54 -11.48 -0.54 5.00
C SER A 54 -10.46 -0.40 6.12
N GLY A 55 -10.02 0.82 6.40
CA GLY A 55 -9.00 1.05 7.42
C GLY A 55 -8.24 2.36 7.25
N LYS A 56 -7.03 2.38 7.83
CA LYS A 56 -6.06 3.46 7.73
C LYS A 56 -4.78 2.94 7.10
N ILE A 57 -4.31 3.62 6.06
CA ILE A 57 -3.05 3.36 5.38
C ILE A 57 -2.15 4.58 5.61
N THR A 58 -0.88 4.37 5.86
CA THR A 58 0.10 5.43 6.02
C THR A 58 1.38 5.04 5.29
N PHE A 59 1.81 5.88 4.35
CA PHE A 59 3.08 5.73 3.67
C PHE A 59 3.96 6.92 3.98
N ARG A 60 5.17 6.66 4.49
CA ARG A 60 6.21 7.67 4.73
C ARG A 60 7.43 7.32 3.91
N GLY A 61 7.77 8.15 2.93
CA GLY A 61 8.87 7.85 2.02
C GLY A 61 8.89 8.75 0.80
N LYS A 62 9.55 8.26 -0.24
CA LYS A 62 9.61 8.88 -1.56
C LYS A 62 8.94 7.95 -2.57
N GLY A 63 7.92 8.43 -3.27
CA GLY A 63 7.22 7.59 -4.23
C GLY A 63 5.99 8.20 -4.87
N LEU A 64 5.20 7.32 -5.48
CA LEU A 64 3.88 7.55 -6.03
C LEU A 64 2.86 6.81 -5.15
N VAL A 65 1.78 7.47 -4.79
CA VAL A 65 0.61 6.87 -4.13
C VAL A 65 -0.63 7.24 -4.92
N VAL A 66 -1.41 6.24 -5.32
CA VAL A 66 -2.69 6.40 -6.01
C VAL A 66 -3.76 5.88 -5.06
N VAL A 67 -4.74 6.72 -4.76
CA VAL A 67 -5.87 6.41 -3.89
C VAL A 67 -7.13 6.43 -4.72
N LEU A 68 -7.89 5.34 -4.62
CA LEU A 68 -9.22 5.18 -5.18
C LEU A 68 -10.18 4.91 -4.03
N GLY A 69 -11.27 5.66 -3.94
CA GLY A 69 -12.32 5.42 -2.97
C GLY A 69 -13.25 6.60 -2.75
N ASP A 70 -14.52 6.28 -2.54
CA ASP A 70 -15.54 7.27 -2.23
C ASP A 70 -15.30 7.81 -0.82
N ASN A 71 -15.18 9.13 -0.68
CA ASN A 71 -14.97 9.82 0.61
C ASN A 71 -13.69 9.41 1.37
N ALA A 72 -12.62 9.05 0.65
CA ALA A 72 -11.30 8.85 1.27
C ALA A 72 -10.81 10.15 1.94
N GLN A 73 -10.51 10.08 3.23
CA GLN A 73 -9.84 11.15 3.97
C GLN A 73 -8.33 11.03 3.73
N ILE A 74 -7.74 12.05 3.13
CA ILE A 74 -6.32 12.05 2.74
C ILE A 74 -5.62 13.21 3.44
N GLU A 75 -4.59 12.89 4.22
CA GLU A 75 -3.70 13.85 4.87
C GLU A 75 -2.30 13.69 4.30
N THR A 76 -1.63 14.81 3.99
CA THR A 76 -0.27 14.80 3.44
C THR A 76 0.63 15.79 4.15
N GLU A 77 1.88 15.39 4.40
CA GLU A 77 2.94 16.22 4.97
C GLU A 77 4.20 16.09 4.11
N GLY A 78 4.95 17.17 3.90
CA GLY A 78 6.24 17.19 3.19
C GLY A 78 6.19 17.72 1.75
N ASP A 79 7.24 17.45 0.99
CA ASP A 79 7.53 18.03 -0.34
C ASP A 79 6.83 17.28 -1.50
N GLY A 80 5.65 16.73 -1.24
CA GLY A 80 4.89 15.98 -2.24
C GLY A 80 3.81 16.80 -2.92
N THR A 81 3.55 16.50 -4.19
CA THR A 81 2.43 17.07 -4.93
C THR A 81 1.22 16.15 -4.83
N VAL A 82 0.06 16.72 -4.48
CA VAL A 82 -1.25 16.03 -4.51
C VAL A 82 -2.05 16.53 -5.70
N ARG A 83 -2.63 15.62 -6.47
CA ARG A 83 -3.55 15.92 -7.57
C ARG A 83 -4.80 15.05 -7.45
N ARG A 84 -5.97 15.68 -7.37
CA ARG A 84 -7.25 14.98 -7.52
C ARG A 84 -7.58 14.88 -9.00
N ILE A 85 -7.74 13.66 -9.51
CA ILE A 85 -8.00 13.37 -10.92
C ILE A 85 -9.50 13.23 -11.17
N THR A 86 -10.19 12.51 -10.28
CA THR A 86 -11.66 12.37 -10.28
C THR A 86 -12.16 12.55 -8.84
N PRO A 87 -13.49 12.63 -8.60
CA PRO A 87 -14.03 12.65 -7.25
C PRO A 87 -13.61 11.42 -6.40
N GLU A 88 -13.23 10.31 -7.01
CA GLU A 88 -12.85 9.07 -6.34
C GLU A 88 -11.34 8.80 -6.42
N MET A 89 -10.61 9.50 -7.29
CA MET A 89 -9.18 9.25 -7.56
C MET A 89 -8.28 10.42 -7.15
N THR A 90 -7.32 10.13 -6.28
CA THR A 90 -6.26 11.08 -5.87
C THR A 90 -4.89 10.48 -6.07
N VAL A 91 -3.95 11.27 -6.59
CA VAL A 91 -2.56 10.89 -6.83
C VAL A 91 -1.63 11.79 -6.00
N TYR A 92 -0.77 11.17 -5.20
CA TYR A 92 0.33 11.83 -4.51
C TYR A 92 1.66 11.39 -5.13
N ARG A 93 2.56 12.33 -5.38
CA ARG A 93 3.92 12.04 -5.84
C ARG A 93 4.92 12.94 -5.15
N GLY A 94 5.96 12.36 -4.56
CA GLY A 94 7.06 13.10 -3.96
C GLY A 94 7.61 12.45 -2.70
N LYS A 95 8.22 13.26 -1.84
CA LYS A 95 8.79 12.84 -0.56
C LYS A 95 7.94 13.38 0.58
N GLY A 96 7.58 12.53 1.53
CA GLY A 96 6.78 12.96 2.67
C GLY A 96 6.00 11.81 3.29
N LYS A 97 4.91 12.16 3.94
CA LYS A 97 3.96 11.23 4.56
C LYS A 97 2.59 11.45 3.95
N ILE A 98 1.91 10.36 3.59
CA ILE A 98 0.51 10.35 3.20
C ILE A 98 -0.24 9.39 4.12
N SER A 99 -1.35 9.83 4.68
CA SER A 99 -2.29 9.01 5.44
C SER A 99 -3.62 8.99 4.72
N VAL A 100 -4.19 7.80 4.55
CA VAL A 100 -5.47 7.58 3.88
C VAL A 100 -6.36 6.81 4.83
N ARG A 101 -7.58 7.30 5.07
CA ARG A 101 -8.59 6.60 5.87
C ARG A 101 -9.92 6.54 5.10
N GLY A 102 -10.60 5.41 5.20
CA GLY A 102 -11.89 5.25 4.56
C GLY A 102 -12.37 3.81 4.53
N GLU A 103 -13.52 3.63 3.90
CA GLU A 103 -14.12 2.33 3.62
C GLU A 103 -14.02 2.03 2.12
N LYS A 104 -13.83 0.76 1.77
CA LYS A 104 -13.74 0.31 0.35
C LYS A 104 -12.69 1.11 -0.46
N LEU A 105 -11.56 1.38 0.17
CA LEU A 105 -10.40 1.99 -0.46
C LEU A 105 -9.67 0.97 -1.33
N ALA A 106 -9.10 1.45 -2.43
CA ALA A 106 -8.00 0.81 -3.13
C ALA A 106 -6.82 1.78 -3.20
N VAL A 107 -5.65 1.36 -2.74
CA VAL A 107 -4.45 2.20 -2.67
C VAL A 107 -3.29 1.47 -3.34
N TYR A 108 -2.71 2.08 -4.35
CA TYR A 108 -1.46 1.63 -4.97
C TYR A 108 -0.32 2.53 -4.52
N ILE A 109 0.79 1.94 -4.10
CA ILE A 109 2.00 2.63 -3.68
C ILE A 109 3.15 2.07 -4.50
N ARG A 110 4.04 2.95 -5.00
CA ARG A 110 5.32 2.56 -5.58
C ARG A 110 6.39 3.53 -5.13
N GLY A 111 7.42 3.02 -4.47
CA GLY A 111 8.47 3.89 -3.95
C GLY A 111 9.36 3.21 -2.93
N GLU A 112 10.04 4.06 -2.17
CA GLU A 112 10.92 3.67 -1.09
C GLU A 112 10.45 4.35 0.20
N GLY A 113 10.22 3.57 1.25
CA GLY A 113 9.76 4.09 2.52
C GLY A 113 9.15 3.05 3.43
N HIS A 114 8.42 3.54 4.42
CA HIS A 114 7.69 2.78 5.41
C HIS A 114 6.18 2.81 5.10
N LEU A 115 5.56 1.64 4.98
CA LEU A 115 4.14 1.43 4.82
C LEU A 115 3.56 0.83 6.10
N ARG A 116 2.52 1.46 6.63
CA ARG A 116 1.65 0.93 7.68
C ARG A 116 0.23 0.81 7.17
N ALA A 117 -0.41 -0.33 7.34
CA ALA A 117 -1.82 -0.54 6.99
C ALA A 117 -2.55 -1.22 8.14
N CYS A 118 -3.61 -0.60 8.65
CA CYS A 118 -4.42 -1.13 9.75
C CYS A 118 -5.87 -1.19 9.30
N GLY A 119 -6.50 -2.37 9.36
CA GLY A 119 -7.89 -2.53 8.98
C GLY A 119 -8.22 -3.91 8.43
N ARG A 120 -9.36 -4.01 7.74
CA ARG A 120 -9.82 -5.25 7.10
C ARG A 120 -9.68 -5.12 5.60
N GLY A 121 -9.04 -6.09 4.97
CA GLY A 121 -8.84 -6.06 3.52
C GLY A 121 -7.77 -7.02 3.04
N PHE A 122 -7.34 -6.77 1.82
CA PHE A 122 -6.28 -7.46 1.11
C PHE A 122 -5.09 -6.52 0.91
N VAL A 123 -3.89 -7.09 0.96
CA VAL A 123 -2.65 -6.40 0.65
C VAL A 123 -1.80 -7.32 -0.22
N ASP A 124 -1.31 -6.78 -1.32
CA ASP A 124 -0.33 -7.38 -2.20
C ASP A 124 0.92 -6.50 -2.22
N LEU A 125 2.10 -7.11 -2.13
CA LEU A 125 3.38 -6.41 -1.97
C LEU A 125 4.39 -7.04 -2.91
N GLY A 126 5.23 -6.22 -3.52
CA GLY A 126 6.39 -6.71 -4.26
C GLY A 126 7.58 -5.79 -4.11
N GLY A 127 8.77 -6.38 -4.10
CA GLY A 127 10.04 -5.67 -3.94
C GLY A 127 10.74 -5.95 -2.63
N ARG A 128 11.84 -5.23 -2.38
CA ARG A 128 12.77 -5.50 -1.28
C ARG A 128 12.39 -4.71 -0.04
N GLY A 129 12.10 -5.40 1.06
CA GLY A 129 11.80 -4.73 2.32
C GLY A 129 11.89 -5.64 3.54
N LEU A 130 12.13 -5.01 4.70
CA LEU A 130 12.15 -5.64 6.01
C LEU A 130 10.77 -5.49 6.66
N SER A 131 10.23 -6.58 7.21
CA SER A 131 9.21 -6.48 8.27
C SER A 131 9.90 -6.33 9.62
N PRO A 132 9.29 -5.62 10.58
CA PRO A 132 9.71 -5.69 11.98
C PRO A 132 9.79 -7.14 12.49
N LEU A 133 8.87 -8.01 12.04
CA LEU A 133 8.88 -9.44 12.37
C LEU A 133 10.06 -10.23 11.77
N ALA A 134 10.70 -9.75 10.70
CA ALA A 134 11.87 -10.42 10.11
C ALA A 134 13.19 -9.94 10.73
N ALA A 135 13.19 -8.79 11.40
CA ALA A 135 14.37 -8.28 12.11
C ALA A 135 14.59 -8.94 13.48
N ALA A 136 13.58 -9.64 14.01
CA ALA A 136 13.67 -10.36 15.28
C ALA A 136 14.36 -11.74 15.17
N ASP A 137 14.61 -12.23 13.95
CA ASP A 137 15.17 -13.58 13.70
C ASP A 137 16.65 -13.57 13.25
N LEU A 138 17.30 -12.41 13.27
CA LEU A 138 18.76 -12.28 13.01
C LEU A 138 19.56 -12.13 14.32
N GLY A 139 19.08 -12.79 15.37
CA GLY A 139 19.50 -12.54 16.75
C GLY A 139 20.19 -13.69 17.46
N GLU A 140 20.54 -14.83 16.85
CA GLU A 140 21.32 -15.85 17.60
C GLU A 140 22.00 -16.93 16.73
N VAL A 141 23.07 -16.60 16.01
CA VAL A 141 24.09 -17.61 15.64
C VAL A 141 25.47 -16.96 15.50
N ASP A 142 26.27 -17.03 16.56
CA ASP A 142 27.68 -17.50 16.58
C ASP A 142 28.43 -16.95 17.80
N LYS A 143 28.43 -17.77 18.85
CA LYS A 143 29.56 -17.90 19.77
C LYS A 143 29.74 -19.39 20.07
N ILE A 144 30.62 -20.05 19.33
CA ILE A 144 31.41 -21.18 19.83
C ILE A 144 32.84 -20.97 19.35
#